data_AF-A0A0R1F6M5-F1
#
_entry.id   AF-A0A0R1F6M5-F1
#
_cell.length_a   1.000
_cell.length_b   1.000
_cell.length_c   1.000
_cell.angle_alpha   90.00
_cell.angle_beta   90.00
_cell.angle_gamma   90.00
#
_symmetry.space_group_name_H-M   'P 1'
#
loop_
_entity.id
_entity.type
_entity.pdbx_description
1 polymer ?
#
loop_
_entity_poly.entity_id
_entity_poly.type
_entity_poly.pdbx_seq_one_letter_code
_entity_poly.pdbx_strand_id
1 'polypeptide(L)' 'MEVVAESVAGIDVHQKQITVTVLIGSAKSAKPKKVHTRFETVTYRLRECAEWL' A
#
# COMPACT_ATOMS: atom_id res chain seq x y z
N MET A 1 -13.04 20.39 3.34
CA MET A 1 -12.98 19.34 4.38
C MET A 1 -11.66 18.63 4.18
N GLU A 2 -10.65 18.93 5.00
CA GLU A 2 -9.33 18.30 4.86
C GLU A 2 -9.42 16.85 5.34
N VAL A 3 -9.54 15.93 4.39
CA VAL A 3 -9.45 14.50 4.68
C VAL A 3 -7.95 14.15 4.69
N VAL A 4 -7.35 14.21 5.87
CA VAL A 4 -5.97 13.77 6.09
C VAL A 4 -6.02 12.29 6.43
N ALA A 5 -5.84 11.43 5.43
CA ALA A 5 -5.60 10.02 5.69
C ALA A 5 -4.14 9.85 6.14
N GLU A 6 -3.93 9.37 7.36
CA GLU A 6 -2.58 9.17 7.95
C GLU A 6 -1.79 8.05 7.26
N SER A 7 -2.52 7.14 6.61
CA SER A 7 -2.00 6.11 5.72
C SER A 7 -3.00 5.80 4.61
N VAL A 8 -2.60 5.94 3.35
CA VAL A 8 -3.38 5.44 2.19
C VAL A 8 -2.61 4.33 1.50
N ALA A 9 -3.29 3.21 1.23
CA ALA A 9 -2.78 2.11 0.43
C ALA A 9 -3.36 2.18 -0.99
N GLY A 10 -2.50 2.34 -1.99
CA GLY A 10 -2.83 2.11 -3.40
C GLY A 10 -2.48 0.67 -3.77
N ILE A 11 -3.45 -0.06 -4.31
CA ILE A 11 -3.27 -1.44 -4.77
C ILE A 11 -3.46 -1.46 -6.29
N ASP A 12 -2.43 -1.91 -7.00
CA ASP A 12 -2.45 -2.16 -8.44
C ASP A 12 -2.32 -3.66 -8.69
N VAL A 13 -3.21 -4.22 -9.52
CA VAL A 13 -3.22 -5.64 -9.86
C VAL A 13 -3.05 -5.78 -11.36
N HIS A 14 -1.97 -6.43 -11.79
CA HIS A 14 -1.68 -6.70 -13.19
C HIS A 14 -1.26 -8.15 -13.39
N GLN A 15 -2.07 -8.90 -14.14
CA GLN A 15 -1.87 -10.32 -14.42
C GLN A 15 -1.68 -11.16 -13.13
N LYS A 16 -0.45 -11.63 -12.87
CA LYS A 16 -0.08 -12.47 -11.72
C LYS A 16 0.57 -11.69 -10.58
N GLN A 17 0.59 -10.36 -10.65
CA GLN A 17 1.29 -9.52 -9.70
C GLN A 17 0.33 -8.49 -9.06
N ILE A 18 0.52 -8.27 -7.76
CA ILE A 18 -0.07 -7.19 -6.97
C ILE A 18 1.06 -6.27 -6.55
N THR A 19 0.90 -4.96 -6.76
CA THR A 19 1.77 -3.92 -6.20
C THR A 19 0.99 -3.14 -5.17
N VAL A 20 1.46 -3.15 -3.92
CA VAL A 20 0.87 -2.35 -2.85
C VAL A 20 1.79 -1.20 -2.53
N THR A 21 1.24 0.02 -2.44
CA THR A 21 1.96 1.24 -2.10
C THR A 21 1.28 1.93 -0.93
N VAL A 22 1.98 2.14 0.18
CA VAL A 22 1.50 2.89 1.34
C VAL A 22 2.24 4.23 1.42
N LEU A 23 1.49 5.32 1.62
CA LEU A 23 2.03 6.61 2.01
C LEU A 23 1.87 6.77 3.52
N ILE A 24 2.98 6.87 4.26
CA ILE A 24 3.00 6.99 5.73
C ILE A 24 3.39 8.43 6.08
N GLY A 25 2.50 9.15 6.75
CA GLY A 25 2.81 10.45 7.33
C GLY A 25 1.66 11.45 7.26
N SER A 26 1.68 12.41 8.18
CA SER A 26 0.71 13.51 8.24
C SER A 26 0.87 14.48 7.07
N ALA A 27 -0.22 15.11 6.64
CA ALA A 27 -0.20 16.26 5.72
C ALA A 27 0.62 17.46 6.25
N LYS A 28 0.94 17.49 7.56
CA LYS A 28 1.84 18.49 8.17
C LYS A 28 3.33 18.17 7.94
N SER A 29 3.66 16.95 7.52
CA SER A 29 5.02 16.58 7.13
C SER A 29 5.26 17.01 5.68
N ALA A 30 6.40 17.65 5.41
CA ALA A 30 6.75 18.15 4.09
C ALA A 30 6.79 17.06 3.00
N LYS A 31 6.86 15.77 3.38
CA LYS A 31 6.67 14.65 2.45
C LYS A 31 6.32 13.34 3.20
N PRO A 32 5.20 12.69 2.89
CA PRO A 32 4.92 11.35 3.43
C PRO A 32 5.90 10.33 2.85
N LYS A 33 6.31 9.36 3.68
CA LYS A 33 7.19 8.27 3.29
C LYS A 33 6.42 7.28 2.42
N LYS A 34 6.92 7.01 1.22
CA LYS A 34 6.36 5.99 0.33
C LYS A 34 7.03 4.64 0.59
N VAL A 35 6.25 3.63 0.94
CA VAL A 35 6.68 2.23 1.03
C VAL A 35 5.88 1.43 0.01
N HIS A 36 6.52 0.50 -0.69
CA HIS A 36 5.83 -0.37 -1.62
C HIS A 36 6.40 -1.78 -1.58
N THR A 37 5.57 -2.75 -1.88
CA THR A 37 5.96 -4.14 -2.02
C THR A 37 5.14 -4.83 -3.10
N ARG A 38 5.60 -6.01 -3.54
CA ARG A 38 4.94 -6.79 -4.58
C ARG A 38 4.63 -8.20 -4.09
N PHE A 39 3.48 -8.71 -4.48
CA PHE A 39 3.04 -10.07 -4.23
C PHE A 39 2.56 -10.73 -5.52
N GLU A 40 2.50 -12.05 -5.54
CA GLU A 40 1.80 -12.76 -6.60
C GLU A 40 0.31 -12.93 -6.26
N THR A 41 -0.51 -13.32 -7.23
CA THR A 41 -1.96 -13.50 -7.05
C THR A 41 -2.37 -14.90 -6.55
N VAL A 42 -1.43 -15.71 -6.10
CA VAL A 42 -1.70 -17.04 -5.51
C VAL A 42 -2.06 -16.91 -4.03
N THR A 43 -2.97 -17.78 -3.54
CA THR A 43 -3.62 -17.63 -2.23
C THR A 43 -2.67 -17.40 -1.06
N TYR A 44 -1.53 -18.10 -0.99
CA TYR A 44 -0.59 -17.91 0.13
C TYR A 44 0.13 -16.54 0.06
N ARG A 45 0.45 -16.05 -1.15
CA ARG A 45 0.99 -14.69 -1.37
C ARG A 45 -0.05 -13.61 -1.10
N LEU A 46 -1.32 -13.88 -1.38
CA LEU A 46 -2.41 -12.97 -1.00
C LEU A 46 -2.56 -12.84 0.52
N ARG A 47 -2.31 -13.91 1.28
CA ARG A 47 -2.28 -13.86 2.74
C ARG A 47 -1.09 -13.03 3.25
N GLU A 48 0.10 -13.25 2.70
CA GLU A 48 1.27 -12.40 2.99
C GLU A 48 0.99 -10.92 2.66
N CYS A 49 0.28 -10.64 1.56
CA CYS A 49 -0.15 -9.30 1.19
C CYS A 49 -1.09 -8.68 2.23
N ALA A 50 -2.03 -9.47 2.76
CA ALA A 50 -2.96 -9.02 3.79
C ALA A 50 -2.28 -8.81 5.14
N GLU A 51 -1.26 -9.61 5.48
CA GLU A 51 -0.46 -9.44 6.71
C GLU A 51 0.48 -8.23 6.64
N TRP A 52 0.92 -7.87 5.43
CA TRP A 52 1.80 -6.72 5.21
C TRP A 52 1.06 -5.37 5.23
N LEU A 53 -0.20 -5.37 4.82
CA LEU A 53 -1.10 -4.21 4.80
C LEU A 53 -1.56 -3.80 6.19
#